data_AF-A0A813QGZ7-F1
#
_entry.id   AF-A0A813QGZ7-F1
#
_cell.length_a   1.000
_cell.length_b   1.000
_cell.length_c   1.000
_cell.angle_alpha   90.00
_cell.angle_beta   90.00
_cell.angle_gamma   90.00
#
_symmetry.space_group_name_H-M   'P 1'
#
loop_
_entity.id
_entity.type
_entity.pdbx_description
1 polymer ?
#
loop_
_entity_poly.entity_id
_entity_poly.type
_entity_poly.pdbx_seq_one_letter_code
_entity_poly.pdbx_strand_id
1 'polypeptide(L)'
;MLSQWWLNKTYLEWRLNLPIYYNPAIVLPRQSYRDFDGQIQFAANFVHGVLRYRSLLDGNQIPIDRFGTDPLCMDQYNKVLGICRIPAKSIDRLHLYNKNGHRHVAIFYRNNIYRLPVYDDQGNKLSADVIYNSLKKLADLKESDEKSTLIGHLTADERQLSAPIYEQLSSIPENKNLFDTIFDSLLVLCLDESYQLSNDKTTGKDTKTLVGLNFLHGGGTKYNTANRWFDKTLQIIVGPDGYSGVNYEHSLTEGGIITALTDYALDYCKTVEPLVHTNKSSLLSKCRIVIPKELEQSIIESEKRVDKFVENCDLIVHKYHEYGKDFAKQNKLSIDAMIQVALQVAYFRQVL
;
A
#
# COMPACT_ATOMS: atom_id res chain seq x y z
N MET A 1 1.85 29.27 0.02
CA MET A 1 3.32 29.49 -0.11
C MET A 1 4.11 28.38 0.60
N LEU A 2 3.81 28.06 1.87
CA LEU A 2 4.48 26.96 2.59
C LEU A 2 4.06 25.56 2.12
N SER A 3 2.76 25.29 1.93
CA SER A 3 2.27 23.95 1.56
C SER A 3 2.87 23.42 0.25
N GLN A 4 2.87 24.24 -0.80
CA GLN A 4 3.47 23.88 -2.08
C GLN A 4 5.00 23.74 -1.99
N TRP A 5 5.65 24.62 -1.24
CA TRP A 5 7.09 24.57 -1.05
C TRP A 5 7.50 23.30 -0.31
N TRP A 6 6.81 22.97 0.78
CA TRP A 6 7.01 21.75 1.55
C TRP A 6 6.78 20.51 0.69
N LEU A 7 5.65 20.44 -0.04
CA LEU A 7 5.35 19.33 -0.94
C LEU A 7 6.47 19.10 -1.96
N ASN A 8 6.93 20.17 -2.61
CA ASN A 8 7.98 20.07 -3.61
C ASN A 8 9.32 19.68 -2.98
N LYS A 9 9.76 20.41 -1.96
CA LYS A 9 11.11 20.28 -1.38
C LYS A 9 11.28 19.05 -0.50
N THR A 10 10.21 18.54 0.10
CA THR A 10 10.27 17.35 0.95
C THR A 10 9.96 16.08 0.18
N TYR A 11 9.16 16.15 -0.89
CA TYR A 11 8.70 14.95 -1.60
C TYR A 11 8.97 14.98 -3.11
N LEU A 12 8.36 15.90 -3.87
CA LEU A 12 8.29 15.77 -5.33
C LEU A 12 9.63 15.99 -6.06
N GLU A 13 10.52 16.81 -5.50
CA GLU A 13 11.87 17.03 -6.04
C GLU A 13 12.87 15.94 -5.65
N TRP A 14 12.56 15.12 -4.63
CA TRP A 14 13.44 14.04 -4.19
C TRP A 14 13.45 12.89 -5.18
N ARG A 15 14.65 12.34 -5.42
CA ARG A 15 14.90 11.37 -6.48
C ARG A 15 15.25 9.96 -6.00
N LEU A 16 15.32 9.74 -4.69
CA LEU A 16 15.58 8.42 -4.10
C LEU A 16 14.36 7.51 -4.20
N ASN A 17 14.57 6.21 -3.97
CA ASN A 17 13.52 5.18 -3.93
C ASN A 17 12.37 5.58 -2.99
N LEU A 18 11.12 5.32 -3.39
CA LEU A 18 9.96 5.54 -2.52
C LEU A 18 9.89 4.57 -1.34
N PRO A 19 9.98 3.23 -1.51
CA PRO A 19 10.01 2.33 -0.36
C PRO A 19 11.21 2.61 0.52
N ILE A 20 11.07 2.36 1.83
CA ILE A 20 12.06 2.60 2.89
C ILE A 20 12.29 4.08 3.19
N TYR A 21 12.60 4.92 2.20
CA TYR A 21 12.94 6.33 2.44
C TYR A 21 11.73 7.25 2.62
N TYR A 22 10.61 6.97 1.93
CA TYR A 22 9.44 7.86 1.95
C TYR A 22 8.17 7.16 2.38
N ASN A 23 7.87 6.01 1.77
CA ASN A 23 6.61 5.32 1.99
C ASN A 23 6.67 4.55 3.31
N PRO A 24 5.87 4.95 4.32
CA PRO A 24 5.78 4.20 5.55
C PRO A 24 4.89 2.98 5.32
N ALA A 25 5.08 1.98 6.18
CA ALA A 25 4.25 0.79 6.22
C ALA A 25 3.65 0.62 7.61
N ILE A 26 2.37 0.23 7.65
CA ILE A 26 1.66 -0.08 8.89
C ILE A 26 1.23 -1.55 8.82
N VAL A 27 1.71 -2.36 9.77
CA VAL A 27 1.29 -3.74 9.94
C VAL A 27 0.12 -3.77 10.92
N LEU A 28 -1.00 -4.32 10.48
CA LEU A 28 -2.23 -4.43 11.26
C LEU A 28 -2.25 -5.71 12.11
N PRO A 29 -3.16 -5.83 13.09
CA PRO A 29 -3.33 -7.06 13.84
C PRO A 29 -3.51 -8.28 12.93
N ARG A 30 -2.84 -9.39 13.28
CA ARG A 30 -2.91 -10.63 12.51
C ARG A 30 -4.32 -11.22 12.56
N GLN A 31 -4.84 -11.57 11.40
CA GLN A 31 -6.13 -12.22 11.20
C GLN A 31 -6.03 -13.75 11.41
N SER A 32 -7.18 -14.39 11.60
CA SER A 32 -7.29 -15.82 11.92
C SER A 32 -7.24 -16.74 10.70
N TYR A 33 -7.49 -16.24 9.49
CA TYR A 33 -7.51 -17.06 8.28
C TYR A 33 -6.13 -17.64 7.93
N ARG A 34 -6.14 -18.75 7.17
CA ARG A 34 -4.94 -19.52 6.79
C ARG A 34 -4.97 -20.05 5.35
N ASP A 35 -6.00 -19.72 4.60
CA ASP A 35 -6.20 -20.15 3.21
C ASP A 35 -6.52 -18.96 2.31
N PHE A 36 -6.49 -19.21 0.99
CA PHE A 36 -6.77 -18.18 -0.01
C PHE A 36 -8.20 -17.65 0.09
N ASP A 37 -9.18 -18.50 0.43
CA ASP A 37 -10.58 -18.07 0.55
C ASP A 37 -10.74 -17.06 1.69
N GLY A 38 -10.17 -17.34 2.87
CA GLY A 38 -10.15 -16.40 3.98
C GLY A 38 -9.35 -15.12 3.69
N GLN A 39 -8.25 -15.22 2.92
CA GLN A 39 -7.49 -14.05 2.44
C GLN A 39 -8.37 -13.11 1.62
N ILE A 40 -9.09 -13.63 0.63
CA ILE A 40 -9.96 -12.82 -0.23
C ILE A 40 -11.25 -12.37 0.47
N GLN A 41 -11.78 -13.13 1.43
CA GLN A 41 -12.90 -12.69 2.27
C GLN A 41 -12.51 -11.45 3.08
N PHE A 42 -11.36 -11.51 3.77
CA PHE A 42 -10.85 -10.36 4.51
C PHE A 42 -10.58 -9.17 3.58
N ALA A 43 -9.91 -9.40 2.45
CA ALA A 43 -9.59 -8.35 1.49
C ALA A 43 -10.85 -7.65 0.96
N ALA A 44 -11.90 -8.40 0.61
CA ALA A 44 -13.16 -7.85 0.12
C ALA A 44 -13.88 -7.01 1.19
N ASN A 45 -13.97 -7.51 2.42
CA ASN A 45 -14.56 -6.77 3.53
C ASN A 45 -13.78 -5.50 3.87
N PHE A 46 -12.44 -5.57 3.86
CA PHE A 46 -11.58 -4.44 4.17
C PHE A 46 -11.72 -3.34 3.12
N VAL A 47 -11.68 -3.69 1.82
CA VAL A 47 -11.93 -2.75 0.72
C VAL A 47 -13.31 -2.13 0.87
N HIS A 48 -14.35 -2.92 1.15
CA HIS A 48 -15.70 -2.38 1.36
C HIS A 48 -15.77 -1.44 2.58
N GLY A 49 -15.05 -1.75 3.67
CA GLY A 49 -14.89 -0.87 4.83
C GLY A 49 -14.28 0.48 4.46
N VAL A 50 -13.23 0.49 3.62
CA VAL A 50 -12.63 1.72 3.07
C VAL A 50 -13.64 2.52 2.25
N LEU A 51 -14.45 1.87 1.40
CA LEU A 51 -15.49 2.55 0.62
C LEU A 51 -16.60 3.14 1.50
N ARG A 52 -16.93 2.47 2.62
CA ARG A 52 -17.85 3.01 3.63
C ARG A 52 -17.26 4.25 4.29
N TYR A 53 -16.00 4.21 4.71
CA TYR A 53 -15.32 5.37 5.30
C TYR A 53 -15.29 6.56 4.34
N ARG A 54 -14.96 6.32 3.06
CA ARG A 54 -15.03 7.33 2.00
C ARG A 54 -16.42 7.97 1.92
N SER A 55 -17.48 7.17 2.01
CA SER A 55 -18.85 7.70 1.95
C SER A 55 -19.20 8.58 3.15
N LEU A 56 -18.69 8.25 4.34
CA LEU A 56 -18.83 9.09 5.52
C LEU A 56 -18.07 10.41 5.33
N LEU A 57 -16.85 10.36 4.79
CA LEU A 57 -16.06 11.54 4.48
C LEU A 57 -16.76 12.44 3.45
N ASP A 58 -17.20 11.89 2.33
CA ASP A 58 -17.91 12.62 1.27
C ASP A 58 -19.22 13.25 1.79
N GLY A 59 -19.87 12.61 2.78
CA GLY A 59 -21.06 13.10 3.46
C GLY A 59 -20.80 14.06 4.62
N ASN A 60 -19.54 14.43 4.91
CA ASN A 60 -19.13 15.19 6.10
C ASN A 60 -19.62 14.58 7.43
N GLN A 61 -19.63 13.25 7.53
CA GLN A 61 -20.12 12.49 8.67
C GLN A 61 -19.00 11.94 9.56
N ILE A 62 -17.73 12.19 9.21
CA ILE A 62 -16.61 11.87 10.08
C ILE A 62 -16.43 12.96 11.16
N PRO A 63 -16.08 12.61 12.40
CA PRO A 63 -15.77 13.59 13.43
C PRO A 63 -14.63 14.51 13.01
N ILE A 64 -14.72 15.80 13.36
CA ILE A 64 -13.60 16.74 13.20
C ILE A 64 -12.55 16.42 14.26
N ASP A 65 -11.33 16.15 13.82
CA ASP A 65 -10.20 15.94 14.72
C ASP A 65 -9.91 17.22 15.51
N ARG A 66 -9.51 17.05 16.78
CA ARG A 66 -9.23 18.18 17.67
C ARG A 66 -7.92 18.00 18.42
N PHE A 67 -7.21 19.11 18.61
CA PHE A 67 -6.12 19.21 19.59
C PHE A 67 -6.63 19.99 20.80
N GLY A 68 -6.92 19.29 21.89
CA GLY A 68 -7.70 19.88 22.99
C GLY A 68 -9.10 20.26 22.52
N THR A 69 -9.40 21.55 22.52
CA THR A 69 -10.67 22.09 22.02
C THR A 69 -10.61 22.55 20.56
N ASP A 70 -9.41 22.74 20.00
CA ASP A 70 -9.24 23.39 18.71
C ASP A 70 -9.43 22.40 17.56
N PRO A 71 -10.25 22.73 16.54
CA PRO A 71 -10.44 21.87 15.38
C PRO A 71 -9.19 21.82 14.50
N LEU A 72 -8.88 20.64 13.98
CA LEU A 72 -7.78 20.39 13.06
C LEU A 72 -8.27 20.39 11.61
N CYS A 73 -7.32 20.57 10.70
CA CYS A 73 -7.58 20.58 9.26
C CYS A 73 -7.91 19.16 8.76
N MET A 74 -9.05 19.00 8.08
CA MET A 74 -9.50 17.70 7.54
C MET A 74 -9.08 17.48 6.07
N ASP A 75 -8.27 18.37 5.48
CA ASP A 75 -7.93 18.34 4.04
C ASP A 75 -7.19 17.06 3.62
N GLN A 76 -6.34 16.50 4.49
CA GLN A 76 -5.58 15.28 4.19
C GLN A 76 -6.48 14.05 4.01
N TYR A 77 -7.63 13.98 4.68
CA TYR A 77 -8.58 12.87 4.54
C TYR A 77 -9.06 12.71 3.09
N ASN A 78 -9.22 13.82 2.36
CA ASN A 78 -9.63 13.83 0.95
C ASN A 78 -8.51 13.41 -0.02
N LYS A 79 -7.30 13.17 0.49
CA LYS A 79 -6.11 12.87 -0.31
C LYS A 79 -5.60 11.45 -0.13
N VAL A 80 -6.28 10.60 0.63
CA VAL A 80 -5.86 9.21 0.85
C VAL A 80 -6.19 8.31 -0.34
N LEU A 81 -7.30 8.59 -1.04
CA LEU A 81 -7.83 7.75 -2.13
C LEU A 81 -7.78 8.48 -3.47
N GLY A 82 -7.61 7.73 -4.55
CA GLY A 82 -7.71 8.26 -5.92
C GLY A 82 -6.48 9.05 -6.39
N ILE A 83 -5.39 9.04 -5.62
CA ILE A 83 -4.18 9.79 -5.97
C ILE A 83 -3.03 8.84 -6.28
N CYS A 84 -2.29 9.16 -7.33
CA CYS A 84 -1.05 8.48 -7.70
C CYS A 84 0.04 9.52 -7.94
N ARG A 85 1.22 9.31 -7.37
CA ARG A 85 2.43 10.00 -7.78
C ARG A 85 2.89 9.46 -9.13
N ILE A 86 3.44 10.32 -9.98
CA ILE A 86 3.95 9.96 -11.30
C ILE A 86 5.42 10.40 -11.38
N PRO A 87 6.34 9.48 -11.67
CA PRO A 87 7.75 9.81 -11.84
C PRO A 87 7.93 10.76 -13.04
N ALA A 88 8.73 11.79 -12.87
CA ALA A 88 9.12 12.69 -13.96
C ALA A 88 10.58 13.15 -13.78
N LYS A 89 11.23 13.61 -14.86
CA LYS A 89 12.69 13.79 -14.93
C LYS A 89 13.32 14.58 -13.77
N SER A 90 12.66 15.63 -13.27
CA SER A 90 13.23 16.53 -12.25
C SER A 90 12.33 16.69 -11.04
N ILE A 91 11.03 16.87 -11.28
CA ILE A 91 10.01 16.97 -10.22
C ILE A 91 8.88 16.04 -10.59
N ASP A 92 8.55 15.14 -9.66
CA ASP A 92 7.42 14.23 -9.81
C ASP A 92 6.11 15.00 -9.85
N ARG A 93 5.07 14.38 -10.40
CA ARG A 93 3.74 14.97 -10.52
C ARG A 93 2.74 14.17 -9.72
N LEU A 94 1.66 14.82 -9.30
CA LEU A 94 0.53 14.17 -8.68
C LEU A 94 -0.59 14.04 -9.71
N HIS A 95 -1.04 12.82 -9.93
CA HIS A 95 -2.25 12.52 -10.67
C HIS A 95 -3.43 12.56 -9.72
N LEU A 96 -4.13 13.69 -9.76
CA LEU A 96 -5.36 13.95 -9.01
C LEU A 96 -6.51 13.81 -10.01
N TYR A 97 -7.12 12.62 -10.13
CA TYR A 97 -8.20 12.45 -11.10
C TYR A 97 -9.57 12.84 -10.54
N ASN A 98 -10.50 13.02 -11.46
CA ASN A 98 -11.82 13.61 -11.24
C ASN A 98 -12.68 12.78 -10.27
N LYS A 99 -13.40 13.46 -9.35
CA LYS A 99 -14.29 12.88 -8.33
C LYS A 99 -15.29 11.85 -8.89
N ASN A 100 -15.66 11.94 -10.18
CA ASN A 100 -16.60 11.03 -10.84
C ASN A 100 -15.97 9.77 -11.46
N GLY A 101 -14.63 9.71 -11.60
CA GLY A 101 -13.91 8.64 -12.31
C GLY A 101 -13.43 7.47 -11.44
N HIS A 102 -13.26 7.69 -10.14
CA HIS A 102 -12.72 6.68 -9.24
C HIS A 102 -13.78 5.66 -8.79
N ARG A 103 -14.02 4.68 -9.66
CA ARG A 103 -15.03 3.63 -9.49
C ARG A 103 -14.45 2.21 -9.43
N HIS A 104 -13.13 2.08 -9.39
CA HIS A 104 -12.45 0.79 -9.36
C HIS A 104 -11.26 0.76 -8.40
N VAL A 105 -10.83 -0.45 -8.09
CA VAL A 105 -9.59 -0.76 -7.37
C VAL A 105 -8.66 -1.48 -8.35
N ALA A 106 -7.36 -1.21 -8.27
CA ALA A 106 -6.35 -1.99 -8.98
C ALA A 106 -5.92 -3.17 -8.09
N ILE A 107 -6.07 -4.39 -8.58
CA ILE A 107 -5.68 -5.62 -7.87
C ILE A 107 -4.33 -6.07 -8.38
N PHE A 108 -3.39 -6.30 -7.48
CA PHE A 108 -2.09 -6.89 -7.74
C PHE A 108 -2.09 -8.29 -7.14
N TYR A 109 -1.91 -9.29 -8.01
CA TYR A 109 -1.82 -10.70 -7.62
C TYR A 109 -0.81 -11.40 -8.51
N ARG A 110 0.21 -12.02 -7.91
CA ARG A 110 1.34 -12.64 -8.64
C ARG A 110 1.96 -11.69 -9.67
N ASN A 111 2.11 -10.42 -9.30
CA ASN A 111 2.61 -9.32 -10.12
C ASN A 111 1.76 -8.98 -11.36
N ASN A 112 0.61 -9.65 -11.55
CA ASN A 112 -0.36 -9.27 -12.56
C ASN A 112 -1.29 -8.19 -12.02
N ILE A 113 -1.73 -7.31 -12.92
CA ILE A 113 -2.57 -6.17 -12.61
C ILE A 113 -3.96 -6.42 -13.17
N TYR A 114 -4.98 -6.24 -12.32
CA TYR A 114 -6.38 -6.37 -12.71
C TYR A 114 -7.14 -5.12 -12.30
N ARG A 115 -8.15 -4.77 -13.09
CA ARG A 115 -9.13 -3.75 -12.77
C ARG A 115 -10.36 -4.41 -12.16
N LEU A 116 -10.79 -3.92 -11.00
CA LEU A 116 -12.03 -4.36 -10.35
C LEU A 116 -12.94 -3.15 -10.08
N PRO A 117 -14.05 -2.99 -10.82
CA PRO A 117 -15.10 -2.04 -10.45
C PRO A 117 -15.60 -2.30 -9.02
N VAL A 118 -15.78 -1.23 -8.25
CA VAL A 118 -16.34 -1.25 -6.89
C VAL A 118 -17.54 -0.30 -6.72
N TYR A 119 -17.95 0.34 -7.82
CA TYR A 119 -19.21 1.07 -7.97
C TYR A 119 -19.92 0.59 -9.23
N ASP A 120 -21.25 0.63 -9.22
CA ASP A 120 -22.07 0.43 -10.42
C ASP A 120 -22.11 1.69 -11.31
N ASP A 121 -22.80 1.59 -12.44
CA ASP A 121 -22.94 2.70 -13.40
C ASP A 121 -23.75 3.87 -12.81
N GLN A 122 -24.66 3.59 -11.89
CA GLN A 122 -25.45 4.58 -11.16
C GLN A 122 -24.65 5.29 -10.05
N GLY A 123 -23.43 4.82 -9.74
CA GLY A 123 -22.57 5.39 -8.71
C GLY A 123 -22.84 4.84 -7.31
N ASN A 124 -23.59 3.74 -7.16
CA ASN A 124 -23.74 3.05 -5.90
C ASN A 124 -22.53 2.13 -5.66
N LYS A 125 -22.14 2.01 -4.39
CA LYS A 125 -21.09 1.06 -3.98
C LYS A 125 -21.54 -0.37 -4.20
N LEU A 126 -20.67 -1.19 -4.78
CA LEU A 126 -20.89 -2.63 -4.83
C LEU A 126 -20.74 -3.26 -3.44
N SER A 127 -21.50 -4.32 -3.18
CA SER A 127 -21.43 -5.07 -1.92
C SER A 127 -20.11 -5.84 -1.80
N ALA A 128 -19.72 -6.13 -0.56
CA ALA A 128 -18.54 -6.95 -0.27
C ALA A 128 -18.61 -8.33 -0.96
N ASP A 129 -19.79 -8.94 -1.06
CA ASP A 129 -20.00 -10.19 -1.79
C ASP A 129 -19.61 -10.10 -3.26
N VAL A 130 -19.90 -8.98 -3.94
CA VAL A 130 -19.54 -8.81 -5.36
C VAL A 130 -18.02 -8.70 -5.52
N ILE A 131 -17.36 -7.99 -4.60
CA ILE A 131 -15.89 -7.87 -4.56
C ILE A 131 -15.27 -9.25 -4.32
N TYR A 132 -15.72 -9.97 -3.29
CA TYR A 132 -15.26 -11.32 -2.95
C TYR A 132 -15.43 -12.31 -4.11
N ASN A 133 -16.63 -12.37 -4.71
CA ASN A 133 -16.88 -13.27 -5.83
C ASN A 133 -16.03 -12.94 -7.07
N SER A 134 -15.69 -11.66 -7.27
CA SER A 134 -14.77 -11.27 -8.34
C SER A 134 -13.33 -11.70 -8.04
N LEU A 135 -12.86 -11.55 -6.79
CA LEU A 135 -11.53 -12.00 -6.36
C LEU A 135 -11.39 -13.52 -6.37
N LYS A 136 -12.48 -14.27 -6.11
CA LYS A 136 -12.46 -15.74 -6.12
C LYS A 136 -12.03 -16.34 -7.46
N LYS A 137 -12.23 -15.62 -8.57
CA LYS A 137 -11.72 -16.03 -9.89
C LYS A 137 -10.20 -16.09 -9.99
N LEU A 138 -9.49 -15.43 -9.10
CA LEU A 138 -8.03 -15.53 -9.02
C LEU A 138 -7.56 -16.92 -8.56
N ALA A 139 -8.41 -17.67 -7.84
CA ALA A 139 -8.10 -19.06 -7.44
C ALA A 139 -8.05 -20.02 -8.64
N ASP A 140 -8.77 -19.70 -9.72
CA ASP A 140 -8.85 -20.53 -10.93
C ASP A 140 -7.64 -20.32 -11.87
N LEU A 141 -6.79 -19.33 -11.61
CA LEU A 141 -5.63 -18.99 -12.45
C LEU A 141 -4.45 -19.93 -12.15
N LYS A 142 -3.94 -20.63 -13.18
CA LYS A 142 -2.72 -21.44 -13.05
C LYS A 142 -1.48 -20.57 -13.23
N GLU A 143 -0.41 -20.95 -12.54
CA GLU A 143 0.89 -20.29 -12.62
C GLU A 143 1.49 -20.31 -14.03
N SER A 144 1.23 -21.37 -14.80
CA SER A 144 1.64 -21.51 -16.21
C SER A 144 0.87 -20.61 -17.18
N ASP A 145 -0.29 -20.10 -16.80
CA ASP A 145 -1.18 -19.39 -17.71
C ASP A 145 -0.73 -17.93 -17.93
N GLU A 146 0.31 -17.48 -17.23
CA GLU A 146 0.63 -16.05 -17.14
C GLU A 146 2.15 -15.80 -17.11
N LYS A 147 2.71 -15.25 -18.20
CA LYS A 147 4.03 -14.62 -18.16
C LYS A 147 3.89 -13.31 -17.39
N SER A 148 4.10 -13.37 -16.07
CA SER A 148 4.10 -12.18 -15.20
C SER A 148 5.22 -11.24 -15.64
N THR A 149 4.85 -10.02 -15.97
CA THR A 149 5.81 -8.93 -16.16
C THR A 149 5.94 -8.19 -14.83
N LEU A 150 7.13 -8.15 -14.26
CA LEU A 150 7.40 -7.62 -12.92
C LEU A 150 7.29 -6.08 -12.83
N ILE A 151 6.40 -5.44 -13.58
CA ILE A 151 6.45 -3.99 -13.83
C ILE A 151 6.30 -3.12 -12.58
N GLY A 152 5.65 -3.64 -11.53
CA GLY A 152 5.48 -2.92 -10.27
C GLY A 152 6.80 -2.50 -9.61
N HIS A 153 7.89 -3.27 -9.79
CA HIS A 153 9.19 -2.97 -9.16
C HIS A 153 9.79 -1.65 -9.67
N LEU A 154 9.42 -1.17 -10.86
CA LEU A 154 9.94 0.10 -11.38
C LEU A 154 9.60 1.27 -10.45
N THR A 155 8.47 1.18 -9.74
CA THR A 155 8.06 2.18 -8.74
C THR A 155 8.89 2.13 -7.45
N ALA A 156 9.62 1.03 -7.24
CA ALA A 156 10.56 0.86 -6.13
C ALA A 156 11.98 1.36 -6.45
N ASP A 157 12.33 1.55 -7.72
CA ASP A 157 13.66 2.01 -8.14
C ASP A 157 13.82 3.54 -7.96
N GLU A 158 15.05 4.02 -8.08
CA GLU A 158 15.38 5.44 -8.02
C GLU A 158 14.60 6.22 -9.09
N ARG A 159 14.00 7.34 -8.68
CA ARG A 159 13.06 8.09 -9.53
C ARG A 159 13.71 8.61 -10.80
N GLN A 160 14.99 8.98 -10.73
CA GLN A 160 15.72 9.47 -11.89
C GLN A 160 15.95 8.38 -12.95
N LEU A 161 16.07 7.11 -12.52
CA LEU A 161 16.30 5.96 -13.39
C LEU A 161 14.99 5.36 -13.90
N SER A 162 13.94 5.33 -13.07
CA SER A 162 12.64 4.78 -13.45
C SER A 162 11.79 5.73 -14.29
N ALA A 163 11.93 7.06 -14.12
CA ALA A 163 11.10 8.04 -14.84
C ALA A 163 11.17 7.91 -16.38
N PRO A 164 12.34 7.78 -17.03
CA PRO A 164 12.41 7.62 -18.49
C PRO A 164 11.76 6.32 -18.98
N ILE A 165 11.94 5.21 -18.24
CA ILE A 165 11.33 3.92 -18.57
C ILE A 165 9.80 4.05 -18.50
N TYR A 166 9.32 4.69 -17.44
CA TYR A 166 7.91 4.90 -17.19
C TYR A 166 7.26 5.80 -18.26
N GLU A 167 7.92 6.90 -18.61
CA GLU A 167 7.46 7.82 -19.66
C GLU A 167 7.29 7.07 -20.99
N GLN A 168 8.29 6.27 -21.38
CA GLN A 168 8.20 5.46 -22.59
C GLN A 168 7.08 4.43 -22.53
N LEU A 169 6.98 3.64 -21.45
CA LEU A 169 5.93 2.63 -21.30
C LEU A 169 4.52 3.24 -21.30
N SER A 170 4.34 4.38 -20.65
CA SER A 170 3.05 5.07 -20.56
C SER A 170 2.63 5.76 -21.87
N SER A 171 3.60 6.04 -22.75
CA SER A 171 3.32 6.59 -24.09
C SER A 171 2.81 5.55 -25.10
N ILE A 172 2.96 4.26 -24.80
CA ILE A 172 2.52 3.15 -25.66
C ILE A 172 0.98 3.02 -25.57
N PRO A 173 0.24 3.20 -26.68
CA PRO A 173 -1.22 3.16 -26.67
C PRO A 173 -1.80 1.86 -26.10
N GLU A 174 -1.15 0.72 -26.34
CA GLU A 174 -1.55 -0.60 -25.85
C GLU A 174 -1.45 -0.72 -24.32
N ASN A 175 -0.57 0.05 -23.69
CA ASN A 175 -0.39 0.08 -22.24
C ASN A 175 -1.36 1.02 -21.53
N LYS A 176 -2.10 1.84 -22.28
CA LYS A 176 -2.99 2.87 -21.72
C LYS A 176 -3.95 2.32 -20.67
N ASN A 177 -4.61 1.19 -20.96
CA ASN A 177 -5.56 0.58 -20.04
C ASN A 177 -4.91 0.19 -18.69
N LEU A 178 -3.66 -0.29 -18.71
CA LEU A 178 -2.95 -0.65 -17.48
C LEU A 178 -2.66 0.59 -16.63
N PHE A 179 -2.12 1.64 -17.24
CA PHE A 179 -1.79 2.87 -16.51
C PHE A 179 -3.04 3.62 -16.04
N ASP A 180 -4.09 3.70 -16.87
CA ASP A 180 -5.40 4.26 -16.46
C ASP A 180 -5.99 3.44 -15.29
N THR A 181 -5.87 2.10 -15.34
CA THR A 181 -6.31 1.24 -14.22
C THR A 181 -5.58 1.59 -12.92
N ILE A 182 -4.28 1.82 -12.95
CA ILE A 182 -3.50 2.10 -11.74
C ILE A 182 -3.72 3.55 -11.27
N PHE A 183 -3.59 4.52 -12.16
CA PHE A 183 -3.62 5.95 -11.80
C PHE A 183 -5.00 6.36 -11.30
N ASP A 184 -6.04 5.90 -11.98
CA ASP A 184 -7.43 6.26 -11.66
C ASP A 184 -8.07 5.33 -10.63
N SER A 185 -7.38 4.28 -10.17
CA SER A 185 -7.92 3.44 -9.09
C SER A 185 -8.09 4.23 -7.79
N LEU A 186 -9.01 3.81 -6.93
CA LEU A 186 -9.14 4.38 -5.59
C LEU A 186 -7.93 4.07 -4.72
N LEU A 187 -7.46 2.84 -4.82
CA LEU A 187 -6.35 2.28 -4.09
C LEU A 187 -5.83 1.08 -4.88
N VAL A 188 -4.67 0.59 -4.45
CA VAL A 188 -4.13 -0.70 -4.90
C VAL A 188 -4.38 -1.74 -3.82
N LEU A 189 -4.88 -2.92 -4.19
CA LEU A 189 -5.00 -4.08 -3.32
C LEU A 189 -3.99 -5.14 -3.74
N CYS A 190 -3.00 -5.39 -2.91
CA CYS A 190 -1.97 -6.40 -3.10
C CYS A 190 -2.38 -7.68 -2.37
N LEU A 191 -2.72 -8.71 -3.13
CA LEU A 191 -2.88 -10.07 -2.62
C LEU A 191 -1.53 -10.75 -2.71
N ASP A 192 -0.84 -10.79 -1.57
CA ASP A 192 0.52 -11.31 -1.48
C ASP A 192 0.56 -12.83 -1.48
N GLU A 193 1.67 -13.36 -1.98
CA GLU A 193 2.06 -14.74 -1.72
C GLU A 193 2.91 -14.83 -0.46
N SER A 194 3.13 -16.05 0.02
CA SER A 194 3.81 -16.27 1.30
C SER A 194 5.21 -15.67 1.25
N TYR A 195 5.45 -14.69 2.11
CA TYR A 195 6.77 -14.12 2.30
C TYR A 195 7.56 -14.98 3.30
N GLN A 196 8.15 -16.06 2.77
CA GLN A 196 9.11 -16.87 3.49
C GLN A 196 10.42 -16.82 2.72
N LEU A 197 11.38 -16.06 3.24
CA LEU A 197 12.81 -16.23 2.95
C LEU A 197 13.16 -17.66 3.40
N SER A 198 12.94 -18.61 2.50
CA SER A 198 12.98 -20.06 2.68
C SER A 198 13.96 -20.49 3.76
N ASN A 199 13.47 -21.00 4.90
CA ASN A 199 14.25 -21.83 5.84
C ASN A 199 15.61 -21.30 6.29
N ASP A 200 15.88 -20.01 6.11
CA ASP A 200 17.21 -19.48 6.39
C ASP A 200 17.27 -19.06 7.85
N LYS A 201 17.46 -20.06 8.71
CA LYS A 201 17.90 -19.89 10.11
C LYS A 201 19.18 -19.02 10.21
N THR A 202 19.80 -18.63 9.09
CA THR A 202 20.97 -17.76 9.03
C THR A 202 20.64 -16.27 9.17
N THR A 203 19.43 -15.79 8.80
CA THR A 203 19.12 -14.35 8.92
C THR A 203 18.90 -13.92 10.36
N GLY A 204 18.47 -14.85 11.24
CA GLY A 204 18.20 -14.58 12.66
C GLY A 204 17.02 -13.64 12.93
N LYS A 205 16.29 -13.18 11.90
CA LYS A 205 15.19 -12.21 12.04
C LYS A 205 13.90 -12.87 12.53
N ASP A 206 13.22 -12.23 13.47
CA ASP A 206 11.93 -12.70 13.98
C ASP A 206 10.78 -12.47 12.98
N THR A 207 9.65 -13.16 13.17
CA THR A 207 8.48 -13.07 12.28
C THR A 207 7.94 -11.66 12.09
N LYS A 208 7.90 -10.82 13.14
CA LYS A 208 7.36 -9.45 13.01
C LYS A 208 8.29 -8.59 12.17
N THR A 209 9.59 -8.78 12.35
CA THR A 209 10.62 -8.12 11.53
C THR A 209 10.49 -8.51 10.06
N LEU A 210 10.30 -9.79 9.76
CA LEU A 210 10.07 -10.27 8.39
C LEU A 210 8.79 -9.68 7.78
N VAL A 211 7.70 -9.65 8.53
CA VAL A 211 6.45 -9.00 8.10
C VAL A 211 6.68 -7.50 7.87
N GLY A 212 7.39 -6.82 8.76
CA GLY A 212 7.75 -5.41 8.59
C GLY A 212 8.48 -5.15 7.27
N LEU A 213 9.49 -5.95 6.95
CA LEU A 213 10.24 -5.87 5.68
C LEU A 213 9.34 -6.11 4.45
N ASN A 214 8.49 -7.15 4.48
CA ASN A 214 7.55 -7.41 3.37
C ASN A 214 6.58 -6.25 3.12
N PHE A 215 6.10 -5.61 4.18
CA PHE A 215 5.13 -4.52 4.05
C PHE A 215 5.82 -3.20 3.67
N LEU A 216 7.08 -3.02 4.07
CA LEU A 216 7.88 -1.85 3.73
C LEU A 216 8.32 -1.84 2.26
N HIS A 217 8.80 -2.98 1.74
CA HIS A 217 9.39 -3.03 0.40
C HIS A 217 9.08 -4.29 -0.41
N GLY A 218 8.37 -5.29 0.13
CA GLY A 218 7.97 -6.51 -0.60
C GLY A 218 9.07 -7.58 -0.72
N GLY A 219 10.25 -7.34 -0.13
CA GLY A 219 11.31 -8.34 0.02
C GLY A 219 12.17 -8.69 -1.20
N GLY A 220 11.96 -8.03 -2.35
CA GLY A 220 12.69 -8.24 -3.60
C GLY A 220 11.79 -8.67 -4.75
N THR A 221 12.31 -8.59 -5.97
CA THR A 221 11.60 -8.96 -7.22
C THR A 221 11.23 -10.44 -7.27
N LYS A 222 11.98 -11.30 -6.57
CA LYS A 222 11.67 -12.72 -6.36
C LYS A 222 10.43 -12.95 -5.49
N TYR A 223 10.05 -11.97 -4.66
CA TYR A 223 8.95 -12.08 -3.71
C TYR A 223 7.81 -11.14 -4.12
N ASN A 224 7.46 -10.16 -3.28
CA ASN A 224 6.27 -9.33 -3.43
C ASN A 224 6.59 -7.89 -3.89
N THR A 225 7.85 -7.51 -4.14
CA THR A 225 8.17 -6.11 -4.52
C THR A 225 7.53 -5.70 -5.84
N ALA A 226 7.45 -6.61 -6.81
CA ALA A 226 6.75 -6.37 -8.07
C ALA A 226 5.22 -6.47 -7.95
N ASN A 227 4.72 -7.01 -6.84
CA ASN A 227 3.30 -7.06 -6.49
C ASN A 227 2.86 -5.77 -5.77
N ARG A 228 3.44 -4.62 -6.16
CA ARG A 228 3.24 -3.30 -5.57
C ARG A 228 3.19 -2.22 -6.65
N TRP A 229 2.66 -1.07 -6.26
CA TRP A 229 2.80 0.19 -6.97
C TRP A 229 3.08 1.30 -5.94
N PHE A 230 4.35 1.53 -5.60
CA PHE A 230 4.77 2.46 -4.53
C PHE A 230 4.39 3.92 -4.82
N ASP A 231 4.09 4.23 -6.06
CA ASP A 231 3.55 5.51 -6.49
C ASP A 231 2.07 5.72 -6.07
N LYS A 232 1.34 4.66 -5.69
CA LYS A 232 -0.05 4.78 -5.27
C LYS A 232 -0.13 5.26 -3.83
N THR A 233 -0.97 6.27 -3.59
CA THR A 233 -1.13 6.86 -2.25
C THR A 233 -1.54 5.83 -1.21
N LEU A 234 -2.47 4.93 -1.52
CA LEU A 234 -2.86 3.85 -0.62
C LEU A 234 -2.71 2.50 -1.31
N GLN A 235 -1.88 1.64 -0.73
CA GLN A 235 -1.79 0.23 -1.06
C GLN A 235 -2.21 -0.58 0.17
N ILE A 236 -3.21 -1.44 0.01
CA ILE A 236 -3.62 -2.41 1.03
C ILE A 236 -2.93 -3.71 0.70
N ILE A 237 -2.22 -4.28 1.66
CA ILE A 237 -1.47 -5.53 1.52
C ILE A 237 -2.16 -6.59 2.38
N VAL A 238 -2.53 -7.71 1.77
CA VAL A 238 -3.17 -8.84 2.43
C VAL A 238 -2.38 -10.10 2.12
N GLY A 239 -1.65 -10.60 3.12
CA GLY A 239 -0.87 -11.84 3.02
C GLY A 239 -1.72 -13.09 3.27
N PRO A 240 -1.26 -14.27 2.85
CA PRO A 240 -2.01 -15.54 2.95
C PRO A 240 -1.99 -16.14 4.36
N ASP A 241 -1.11 -15.65 5.24
CA ASP A 241 -0.84 -16.14 6.59
C ASP A 241 -1.53 -15.34 7.71
N GLY A 242 -2.47 -14.48 7.31
CA GLY A 242 -3.26 -13.62 8.20
C GLY A 242 -2.62 -12.25 8.47
N TYR A 243 -1.41 -11.96 8.00
CA TYR A 243 -0.86 -10.61 8.12
C TYR A 243 -1.43 -9.69 7.06
N SER A 244 -1.83 -8.49 7.48
CA SER A 244 -2.37 -7.45 6.61
C SER A 244 -1.90 -6.08 7.07
N GLY A 245 -2.11 -5.06 6.24
CA GLY A 245 -1.46 -3.78 6.44
C GLY A 245 -1.54 -2.88 5.24
N VAL A 246 -0.85 -1.76 5.33
CA VAL A 246 -0.82 -0.75 4.27
C VAL A 246 0.59 -0.26 4.04
N ASN A 247 0.87 0.10 2.79
CA ASN A 247 1.99 0.94 2.38
C ASN A 247 1.39 2.18 1.74
N TYR A 248 1.86 3.37 2.11
CA TYR A 248 1.28 4.60 1.59
C TYR A 248 2.32 5.60 1.11
N GLU A 249 2.01 6.31 0.03
CA GLU A 249 2.85 7.41 -0.48
C GLU A 249 2.60 8.66 0.38
N HIS A 250 3.67 9.19 0.96
CA HIS A 250 3.59 10.11 2.09
C HIS A 250 3.31 11.58 1.70
N SER A 251 3.38 11.93 0.40
CA SER A 251 3.47 13.34 0.00
C SER A 251 2.26 14.20 0.38
N LEU A 252 1.08 13.59 0.55
CA LEU A 252 -0.19 14.29 0.79
C LEU A 252 -0.92 13.89 2.07
N THR A 253 -0.44 12.87 2.79
CA THR A 253 -1.15 12.29 3.93
C THR A 253 -0.19 11.85 5.02
N GLU A 254 -0.63 11.98 6.27
CA GLU A 254 0.10 11.59 7.46
C GLU A 254 -0.41 10.25 8.04
N GLY A 255 0.43 9.60 8.85
CA GLY A 255 0.15 8.28 9.40
C GLY A 255 -1.11 8.22 10.28
N GLY A 256 -1.44 9.30 10.99
CA GLY A 256 -2.67 9.37 11.80
C GLY A 256 -3.94 9.24 10.97
N ILE A 257 -3.96 9.85 9.78
CA ILE A 257 -5.09 9.81 8.83
C ILE A 257 -5.27 8.41 8.25
N ILE A 258 -4.14 7.78 7.88
CA ILE A 258 -4.13 6.40 7.40
C ILE A 258 -4.63 5.44 8.49
N THR A 259 -4.17 5.63 9.73
CA THR A 259 -4.58 4.80 10.88
C THR A 259 -6.08 4.91 11.14
N ALA A 260 -6.64 6.13 11.13
CA ALA A 260 -8.09 6.34 11.30
C ALA A 260 -8.91 5.59 10.23
N LEU A 261 -8.49 5.65 8.97
CA LEU A 261 -9.12 4.92 7.87
C LEU A 261 -9.04 3.39 8.09
N THR A 262 -7.86 2.88 8.42
CA THR A 262 -7.62 1.43 8.57
C THR A 262 -8.32 0.87 9.80
N ASP A 263 -8.37 1.61 10.91
CA ASP A 263 -9.06 1.20 12.13
C ASP A 263 -10.56 1.06 11.88
N TYR A 264 -11.17 2.04 11.20
CA TYR A 264 -12.57 1.94 10.79
C TYR A 264 -12.83 0.72 9.89
N ALA A 265 -11.96 0.48 8.90
CA ALA A 265 -12.11 -0.66 8.00
C ALA A 265 -11.95 -2.00 8.74
N LEU A 266 -11.00 -2.09 9.68
CA LEU A 266 -10.82 -3.27 10.54
C LEU A 266 -12.02 -3.53 11.45
N ASP A 267 -12.56 -2.48 12.06
CA ASP A 267 -13.73 -2.60 12.92
C ASP A 267 -14.95 -3.04 12.12
N TYR A 268 -15.13 -2.53 10.90
CA TYR A 268 -16.15 -3.04 9.98
C TYR A 268 -15.99 -4.54 9.74
N CYS A 269 -14.77 -5.02 9.43
CA CYS A 269 -14.50 -6.45 9.20
C CYS A 269 -14.86 -7.35 10.39
N LYS A 270 -14.85 -6.85 11.63
CA LYS A 270 -15.23 -7.63 12.82
C LYS A 270 -16.74 -7.80 12.99
N THR A 271 -17.53 -6.95 12.34
CA THR A 271 -18.99 -6.87 12.53
C THR A 271 -19.81 -7.56 11.43
N VAL A 272 -19.15 -7.99 10.35
CA VAL A 272 -19.81 -8.56 9.18
C VAL A 272 -19.87 -10.08 9.24
N GLU A 273 -20.95 -10.63 8.71
CA GLU A 273 -21.07 -12.07 8.48
C GLU A 273 -20.12 -12.53 7.37
N PRO A 274 -19.76 -13.83 7.33
CA PRO A 274 -18.98 -14.40 6.25
C PRO A 274 -19.64 -14.16 4.88
N LEU A 275 -18.81 -13.81 3.89
CA LEU A 275 -19.29 -13.52 2.53
C LEU A 275 -19.65 -14.82 1.82
N VAL A 276 -20.72 -14.78 1.02
CA VAL A 276 -21.27 -15.99 0.40
C VAL A 276 -20.82 -16.08 -1.05
N HIS A 277 -20.33 -17.26 -1.43
CA HIS A 277 -20.01 -17.53 -2.82
C HIS A 277 -21.28 -17.62 -3.66
N THR A 278 -21.30 -16.91 -4.79
CA THR A 278 -22.39 -16.95 -5.76
C THR A 278 -21.84 -17.17 -7.17
N ASN A 279 -22.63 -17.80 -8.03
CA ASN A 279 -22.29 -18.04 -9.44
C ASN A 279 -22.40 -16.77 -10.32
N LYS A 280 -22.33 -15.56 -9.74
CA LYS A 280 -22.39 -14.31 -10.50
C LYS A 280 -21.12 -14.13 -11.34
N SER A 281 -21.27 -13.45 -12.48
CA SER A 281 -20.15 -13.09 -13.35
C SER A 281 -19.17 -12.19 -12.61
N SER A 282 -17.87 -12.48 -12.72
CA SER A 282 -16.81 -11.64 -12.17
C SER A 282 -16.70 -10.34 -12.94
N LEU A 283 -16.45 -9.24 -12.23
CA LEU A 283 -16.17 -7.92 -12.81
C LEU A 283 -14.67 -7.67 -12.99
N LEU A 284 -13.84 -8.65 -12.66
CA LEU A 284 -12.40 -8.56 -12.72
C LEU A 284 -11.89 -8.64 -14.16
N SER A 285 -11.10 -7.65 -14.59
CA SER A 285 -10.49 -7.66 -15.93
C SER A 285 -8.97 -7.51 -15.83
N LYS A 286 -8.23 -8.43 -16.44
CA LYS A 286 -6.75 -8.40 -16.47
C LYS A 286 -6.24 -7.29 -17.39
N CYS A 287 -5.27 -6.53 -16.92
CA CYS A 287 -4.52 -5.57 -17.73
C CYS A 287 -3.37 -6.26 -18.45
N ARG A 288 -3.07 -5.82 -19.67
CA ARG A 288 -1.91 -6.29 -20.44
C ARG A 288 -0.86 -5.19 -20.48
N ILE A 289 0.39 -5.62 -20.60
CA ILE A 289 1.52 -4.73 -20.84
C ILE A 289 2.31 -5.22 -22.04
N VAL A 290 2.71 -4.28 -22.88
CA VAL A 290 3.66 -4.43 -23.97
C VAL A 290 4.97 -3.80 -23.50
N ILE A 291 6.02 -4.60 -23.47
CA ILE A 291 7.39 -4.13 -23.25
C ILE A 291 8.10 -4.11 -24.61
N PRO A 292 8.52 -2.94 -25.10
CA PRO A 292 9.41 -2.85 -26.25
C PRO A 292 10.75 -3.52 -25.95
N LYS A 293 11.34 -4.17 -26.96
CA LYS A 293 12.61 -4.88 -26.82
C LYS A 293 13.74 -3.97 -26.33
N GLU A 294 13.68 -2.68 -26.70
CA GLU A 294 14.62 -1.64 -26.31
C GLU A 294 14.61 -1.37 -24.80
N LEU A 295 13.50 -1.65 -24.11
CA LEU A 295 13.35 -1.43 -22.68
C LEU A 295 13.67 -2.66 -21.82
N GLU A 296 13.69 -3.87 -22.39
CA GLU A 296 13.89 -5.11 -21.64
C GLU A 296 15.16 -5.07 -20.78
N GLN A 297 16.28 -4.63 -21.35
CA GLN A 297 17.55 -4.54 -20.62
C GLN A 297 17.50 -3.52 -19.48
N SER A 298 16.86 -2.37 -19.69
CA SER A 298 16.74 -1.32 -18.67
C SER A 298 15.87 -1.78 -17.48
N ILE A 299 14.83 -2.57 -17.78
CA ILE A 299 13.96 -3.17 -16.76
C ILE A 299 14.73 -4.22 -15.95
N ILE A 300 15.48 -5.12 -16.60
CA ILE A 300 16.33 -6.11 -15.90
C ILE A 300 17.38 -5.44 -15.00
N GLU A 301 17.95 -4.33 -15.44
CA GLU A 301 18.89 -3.56 -14.61
C GLU A 301 18.21 -2.89 -13.42
N SER A 302 16.96 -2.44 -13.58
CA SER A 302 16.13 -1.92 -12.50
C SER A 302 15.84 -2.99 -11.45
N GLU A 303 15.49 -4.21 -11.87
CA GLU A 303 15.28 -5.36 -10.98
C GLU A 303 16.50 -5.58 -10.06
N LYS A 304 17.71 -5.65 -10.64
CA LYS A 304 18.96 -5.85 -9.89
C LYS A 304 19.24 -4.72 -8.90
N ARG A 305 18.96 -3.47 -9.27
CA ARG A 305 19.14 -2.31 -8.38
C ARG A 305 18.15 -2.37 -7.21
N VAL A 306 16.89 -2.66 -7.49
CA VAL A 306 15.84 -2.80 -6.48
C VAL A 306 16.18 -3.93 -5.52
N ASP A 307 16.60 -5.09 -6.01
CA ASP A 307 16.99 -6.22 -5.16
C ASP A 307 18.15 -5.86 -4.23
N LYS A 308 19.20 -5.25 -4.77
CA LYS A 308 20.32 -4.76 -3.94
C LYS A 308 19.88 -3.71 -2.93
N PHE A 309 18.96 -2.82 -3.31
CA PHE A 309 18.43 -1.77 -2.44
C PHE A 309 17.67 -2.36 -1.24
N VAL A 310 16.78 -3.33 -1.49
CA VAL A 310 16.00 -3.95 -0.41
C VAL A 310 16.84 -4.86 0.48
N GLU A 311 17.86 -5.53 -0.08
CA GLU A 311 18.83 -6.32 0.69
C GLU A 311 19.64 -5.46 1.68
N ASN A 312 19.86 -4.19 1.35
CA ASN A 312 20.57 -3.24 2.20
C ASN A 312 19.71 -2.62 3.32
N CYS A 313 18.47 -3.09 3.50
CA CYS A 313 17.58 -2.64 4.57
C CYS A 313 17.76 -3.49 5.82
N ASP A 314 18.21 -2.86 6.92
CA ASP A 314 18.16 -3.45 8.25
C ASP A 314 16.98 -2.88 9.05
N LEU A 315 16.16 -3.79 9.56
CA LEU A 315 14.96 -3.48 10.32
C LEU A 315 14.87 -4.47 11.47
N ILE A 316 14.48 -3.97 12.64
CA ILE A 316 14.11 -4.77 13.80
C ILE A 316 12.78 -4.25 14.34
N VAL A 317 11.78 -5.11 14.44
CA VAL A 317 10.49 -4.79 15.07
C VAL A 317 10.52 -5.21 16.53
N HIS A 318 10.94 -4.30 17.40
CA HIS A 318 10.98 -4.55 18.83
C HIS A 318 9.64 -4.23 19.50
N LYS A 319 8.97 -5.25 20.06
CA LYS A 319 7.80 -5.05 20.92
C LYS A 319 8.27 -4.92 22.37
N TYR A 320 8.18 -3.72 22.91
CA TYR A 320 8.45 -3.48 24.33
C TYR A 320 7.28 -3.99 25.19
N HIS A 321 7.60 -4.74 26.25
CA HIS A 321 6.61 -5.48 27.04
C HIS A 321 6.52 -5.06 28.51
N GLU A 322 7.45 -4.26 29.03
CA GLU A 322 7.56 -4.00 30.47
C GLU A 322 6.55 -2.96 30.95
N TYR A 323 6.32 -1.91 30.18
CA TYR A 323 5.34 -0.87 30.48
C TYR A 323 4.92 -0.10 29.23
N GLY A 324 3.97 0.81 29.40
CA GLY A 324 3.49 1.70 28.33
C GLY A 324 2.93 3.01 28.87
N LYS A 325 1.91 3.54 28.19
CA LYS A 325 1.30 4.85 28.49
C LYS A 325 0.87 5.00 29.95
N ASP A 326 0.43 3.93 30.60
CA ASP A 326 -0.07 3.99 31.99
C ASP A 326 1.04 4.27 33.01
N PHE A 327 2.25 3.75 32.79
CA PHE A 327 3.41 4.08 33.62
C PHE A 327 3.77 5.57 33.50
N ALA A 328 3.81 6.11 32.28
CA ALA A 328 4.06 7.53 32.07
C ALA A 328 2.99 8.41 32.77
N LYS A 329 1.71 8.03 32.65
CA LYS A 329 0.60 8.73 33.33
C LYS A 329 0.73 8.71 34.84
N GLN A 330 1.03 7.56 35.45
CA GLN A 330 1.21 7.41 36.90
C GLN A 330 2.31 8.34 37.43
N ASN A 331 3.36 8.54 36.63
CA ASN A 331 4.48 9.43 36.96
C ASN A 331 4.29 10.88 36.48
N LYS A 332 3.12 11.23 35.94
CA LYS A 332 2.81 12.57 35.40
C LYS A 332 3.78 13.03 34.30
N LEU A 333 4.24 12.09 33.48
CA LEU A 333 5.13 12.32 32.36
C LEU A 333 4.40 12.21 31.02
N SER A 334 4.88 12.95 30.02
CA SER A 334 4.52 12.70 28.62
C SER A 334 5.17 11.40 28.16
N ILE A 335 4.37 10.45 27.67
CA ILE A 335 4.86 9.18 27.11
C ILE A 335 5.80 9.42 25.93
N ASP A 336 5.50 10.42 25.09
CA ASP A 336 6.34 10.76 23.94
C ASP A 336 7.70 11.30 24.40
N ALA A 337 7.71 12.28 25.32
CA ALA A 337 8.95 12.83 25.86
C ALA A 337 9.80 11.75 26.55
N MET A 338 9.18 10.84 27.29
CA MET A 338 9.87 9.72 27.94
C MET A 338 10.54 8.80 26.91
N ILE A 339 9.85 8.45 25.82
CA ILE A 339 10.41 7.63 24.73
C ILE A 339 11.55 8.38 24.04
N GLN A 340 11.38 9.66 23.71
CA GLN A 340 12.41 10.49 23.06
C GLN A 340 13.70 10.54 23.91
N VAL A 341 13.58 10.78 25.22
CA VAL A 341 14.73 10.78 26.13
C VAL A 341 15.38 9.40 26.22
N ALA A 342 14.58 8.32 26.28
CA ALA A 342 15.11 6.96 26.28
C ALA A 342 15.91 6.65 25.00
N LEU A 343 15.45 7.11 23.82
CA LEU A 343 16.18 7.01 22.56
C LEU A 343 17.50 7.79 22.59
N GLN A 344 17.51 9.01 23.15
CA GLN A 344 18.74 9.79 23.30
C GLN A 344 19.76 9.08 24.21
N VAL A 345 19.31 8.51 25.34
CA VAL A 345 20.16 7.73 26.24
C VAL A 345 20.70 6.47 25.56
N ALA A 346 19.86 5.76 24.81
CA ALA A 346 20.27 4.57 24.06
C ALA A 346 21.35 4.91 23.03
N TYR A 347 21.16 5.99 22.26
CA TYR A 347 22.14 6.47 21.28
C TYR A 347 23.46 6.86 21.95
N PHE A 348 23.40 7.65 23.03
CA PHE A 348 24.60 8.09 23.76
C PHE A 348 25.43 6.90 24.30
N ARG A 349 24.76 5.83 24.74
CA ARG A 349 25.42 4.62 25.26
C ARG A 349 26.05 3.72 24.19
N GLN A 350 25.69 3.87 22.91
CA GLN A 350 26.32 3.11 21.82
C GLN A 350 27.59 3.78 21.29
N VAL A 351 27.74 5.09 21.49
CA VAL A 351 28.86 5.90 20.97
C VAL A 351 30.06 5.93 21.93
N LEU A 352 29.87 5.47 23.17
CA LEU A 352 30.93 5.22 24.17
C LEU A 352 31.28 3.72 24.18
#